data_AF-A0A971ND00-F1
#
_entry.id   AF-A0A971ND00-F1
#
_cell.length_a   1.000
_cell.length_b   1.000
_cell.length_c   1.000
_cell.angle_alpha   90.00
_cell.angle_beta   90.00
_cell.angle_gamma   90.00
#
_symmetry.space_group_name_H-M   'P 1'
#
loop_
_entity.id
_entity.type
_entity.pdbx_description
1 polymer ?
#
loop_
_entity_poly.entity_id
_entity_poly.type
_entity_poly.pdbx_seq_one_letter_code
_entity_poly.pdbx_strand_id
1 'polypeptide(L)'
;MKTIFLIMFFILLGTMANISEAVTSDIMLTSPEKEGGKSVLQAISERSSAAQTAFTDKEPSLKELSTLVWAATGKNRDGKGWTVPFAMGSDPYISLYVLLKSGAYIYDPEKNMLKLLSDKNSLSRAASQKFIGTAP
;
A
#
# COMPACT_ATOMS: atom_id res chain seq x y z
N MET A 1 29.88 -48.93 1.01
CA MET A 1 30.44 -47.61 0.62
C MET A 1 29.62 -46.89 -0.44
N LYS A 2 29.24 -47.55 -1.56
CA LYS A 2 28.43 -46.93 -2.64
C LYS A 2 27.04 -46.43 -2.20
N THR A 3 26.36 -47.15 -1.30
CA THR A 3 25.04 -46.78 -0.76
C THR A 3 25.07 -45.59 0.22
N ILE A 4 26.15 -45.45 0.99
CA ILE A 4 26.34 -44.30 1.91
C ILE A 4 26.63 -43.02 1.11
N PHE A 5 27.40 -43.14 0.01
CA PHE A 5 27.67 -42.02 -0.89
C PHE A 5 26.40 -41.53 -1.61
N LEU A 6 25.50 -42.45 -1.97
CA LEU A 6 24.22 -42.13 -2.62
C LEU A 6 23.24 -41.40 -1.68
N ILE A 7 23.21 -41.78 -0.39
CA ILE A 7 22.37 -41.15 0.63
C ILE A 7 22.89 -39.74 0.96
N MET A 8 24.21 -39.53 1.05
CA MET A 8 24.77 -38.19 1.23
C MET A 8 24.53 -37.27 0.03
N PHE A 9 24.54 -37.81 -1.19
CA PHE A 9 24.23 -37.05 -2.41
C PHE A 9 22.77 -36.59 -2.47
N PHE A 10 21.82 -37.43 -2.01
CA PHE A 10 20.40 -37.06 -1.91
C PHE A 10 20.10 -36.04 -0.81
N ILE A 11 20.83 -36.08 0.31
CA ILE A 11 20.70 -35.08 1.39
C ILE A 11 21.27 -33.72 0.95
N LEU A 12 22.30 -33.70 0.09
CA LEU A 12 22.91 -32.47 -0.41
C LEU A 12 22.04 -31.78 -1.49
N LEU A 13 21.29 -32.54 -2.32
CA LEU A 13 20.37 -31.98 -3.31
C LEU A 13 19.05 -31.42 -2.71
N GLY A 14 18.68 -31.82 -1.49
CA GLY A 14 17.43 -31.42 -0.84
C GLY A 14 17.42 -30.03 -0.19
N THR A 15 18.53 -29.30 -0.19
CA THR A 15 18.66 -28.03 0.56
C THR A 15 18.48 -26.76 -0.26
N MET A 16 18.25 -26.87 -1.58
CA MET A 16 17.97 -25.72 -2.44
C MET A 16 16.46 -25.43 -2.53
N ALA A 17 15.76 -25.51 -1.40
CA ALA A 17 14.47 -24.84 -1.29
C ALA A 17 14.78 -23.36 -1.15
N ASN A 18 14.76 -22.64 -2.29
CA ASN A 18 14.74 -21.19 -2.29
C ASN A 18 13.50 -20.76 -1.50
N ILE A 19 13.69 -20.42 -0.22
CA ILE A 19 12.74 -19.60 0.51
C ILE A 19 12.86 -18.23 -0.16
N SER A 20 12.03 -18.00 -1.19
CA SER A 20 11.75 -16.66 -1.67
C SER A 20 10.94 -15.99 -0.59
N GLU A 21 11.60 -15.53 0.48
CA GLU A 21 11.08 -14.44 1.28
C GLU A 21 10.86 -13.30 0.29
N ALA A 22 9.59 -12.98 0.04
CA ALA A 22 9.26 -11.79 -0.71
C ALA A 22 9.84 -10.62 0.09
N VAL A 23 10.97 -10.10 -0.38
CA VAL A 23 11.57 -8.89 0.17
C VAL A 23 10.58 -7.77 -0.14
N THR A 24 9.69 -7.52 0.80
CA THR A 24 8.88 -6.32 0.77
C THR A 24 9.84 -5.14 0.80
N SER A 25 9.67 -4.20 -0.11
CA SER A 25 10.52 -3.02 -0.26
C SER A 25 9.66 -1.79 -0.49
N ASP A 26 10.28 -0.62 -0.52
CA ASP A 26 9.60 0.64 -0.85
C ASP A 26 8.86 0.52 -2.19
N ILE A 27 7.63 1.01 -2.25
CA ILE A 27 6.82 1.01 -3.46
C ILE A 27 6.91 2.37 -4.13
N MET A 28 7.59 2.45 -5.27
CA MET A 28 7.56 3.63 -6.13
C MET A 28 6.19 3.77 -6.78
N LEU A 29 5.50 4.88 -6.54
CA LEU A 29 4.18 5.11 -7.12
C LEU A 29 4.32 5.71 -8.52
N THR A 30 3.39 5.39 -9.40
CA THR A 30 3.26 6.07 -10.70
C THR A 30 2.80 7.51 -10.50
N SER A 31 2.75 8.32 -11.55
CA SER A 31 2.07 9.60 -11.48
C SER A 31 0.56 9.39 -11.20
N PRO A 32 -0.04 10.17 -10.29
CA PRO A 32 -1.47 10.08 -10.00
C PRO A 32 -2.31 10.62 -11.15
N GLU A 33 -3.54 10.14 -11.28
CA GLU A 33 -4.53 10.73 -12.18
C GLU A 33 -5.07 12.05 -11.60
N LYS A 34 -4.93 13.14 -12.36
CA LYS A 34 -5.34 14.49 -11.93
C LYS A 34 -6.52 15.05 -12.73
N GLU A 35 -6.96 14.33 -13.75
CA GLU A 35 -7.98 14.75 -14.71
C GLU A 35 -9.02 13.64 -14.90
N GLY A 36 -10.22 14.03 -15.34
CA GLY A 36 -11.34 13.10 -15.52
C GLY A 36 -12.09 12.80 -14.23
N GLY A 37 -12.75 11.64 -14.19
CA GLY A 37 -13.56 11.20 -13.06
C GLY A 37 -14.93 11.89 -12.94
N LYS A 38 -15.60 11.67 -11.78
CA LYS A 38 -16.88 12.31 -11.46
C LYS A 38 -16.65 13.79 -11.12
N SER A 39 -17.65 14.62 -11.42
CA SER A 39 -17.61 16.01 -10.94
C SER A 39 -17.59 16.05 -9.41
N VAL A 40 -17.04 17.12 -8.83
CA VAL A 40 -16.99 17.30 -7.37
C VAL A 40 -18.39 17.23 -6.75
N LEU A 41 -19.40 17.85 -7.38
CA LEU A 41 -20.77 17.84 -6.89
C LEU A 41 -21.39 16.44 -6.94
N GLN A 42 -21.11 15.68 -7.99
CA GLN A 42 -21.55 14.29 -8.09
C GLN A 42 -20.87 13.42 -7.02
N ALA A 43 -19.55 13.54 -6.85
CA ALA A 43 -18.82 12.81 -5.83
C ALA A 43 -19.36 13.09 -4.42
N ILE A 44 -19.69 14.36 -4.11
CA ILE A 44 -20.33 14.74 -2.84
C ILE A 44 -21.72 14.13 -2.71
N SER A 45 -22.53 14.19 -3.77
CA SER A 45 -23.90 13.64 -3.78
C SER A 45 -23.93 12.12 -3.56
N GLU A 46 -22.95 11.39 -4.07
CA GLU A 46 -22.87 9.94 -3.98
C GLU A 46 -22.05 9.46 -2.76
N ARG A 47 -21.38 10.37 -2.04
CA ARG A 47 -20.50 10.04 -0.91
C ARG A 47 -21.29 9.34 0.19
N SER A 48 -20.90 8.11 0.47
CA SER A 48 -21.44 7.28 1.54
C SER A 48 -20.34 6.45 2.19
N SER A 49 -20.59 5.94 3.39
CA SER A 49 -19.71 4.93 4.00
C SER A 49 -20.02 3.59 3.35
N ALA A 50 -19.01 2.95 2.78
CA ALA A 50 -19.17 1.65 2.13
C ALA A 50 -19.55 0.56 3.15
N ALA A 51 -20.50 -0.30 2.77
CA ALA A 51 -20.79 -1.52 3.51
C ALA A 51 -19.66 -2.54 3.30
N GLN A 52 -19.50 -3.48 4.24
CA GLN A 52 -18.47 -4.54 4.14
C GLN A 52 -18.51 -5.32 2.81
N THR A 53 -19.70 -5.50 2.23
CA THR A 53 -19.91 -6.23 0.98
C THR A 53 -19.47 -5.48 -0.27
N ALA A 54 -19.13 -4.20 -0.15
CA ALA A 54 -18.61 -3.39 -1.25
C ALA A 54 -17.10 -3.61 -1.46
N PHE A 55 -16.40 -4.18 -0.49
CA PHE A 55 -14.98 -4.49 -0.61
C PHE A 55 -14.80 -5.86 -1.27
N THR A 56 -13.88 -5.92 -2.22
CA THR A 56 -13.47 -7.15 -2.91
C THR A 56 -12.05 -7.49 -2.53
N ASP A 57 -11.64 -8.76 -2.65
CA ASP A 57 -10.25 -9.17 -2.39
C ASP A 57 -9.23 -8.66 -3.44
N LYS A 58 -9.69 -7.93 -4.46
CA LYS A 58 -8.84 -7.33 -5.49
C LYS A 58 -8.04 -6.18 -4.90
N GLU A 59 -6.72 -6.36 -4.89
CA GLU A 59 -5.77 -5.30 -4.54
C GLU A 59 -5.92 -4.09 -5.48
N PRO A 60 -5.84 -2.86 -4.96
CA PRO A 60 -5.84 -1.66 -5.79
C PRO A 60 -4.61 -1.66 -6.70
N SER A 61 -4.79 -1.20 -7.94
CA SER A 61 -3.67 -1.00 -8.85
C SER A 61 -2.74 0.09 -8.32
N LEU A 62 -1.47 0.06 -8.77
CA LEU A 62 -0.48 1.05 -8.38
C LEU A 62 -0.91 2.49 -8.72
N LYS A 63 -1.68 2.65 -9.80
CA LYS A 63 -2.22 3.95 -10.23
C LYS A 63 -3.38 4.42 -9.36
N GLU A 64 -4.27 3.50 -8.95
CA GLU A 64 -5.34 3.79 -7.99
C GLU A 64 -4.76 4.18 -6.62
N LEU A 65 -3.77 3.41 -6.12
CA LEU A 65 -3.06 3.73 -4.89
C LEU A 65 -2.40 5.11 -4.96
N SER A 66 -1.66 5.38 -6.03
CA SER A 66 -1.01 6.68 -6.25
C SER A 66 -2.01 7.83 -6.22
N THR A 67 -3.12 7.68 -6.95
CA THR A 67 -4.16 8.70 -7.04
C THR A 67 -4.83 8.93 -5.68
N LEU A 68 -5.10 7.86 -4.94
CA LEU A 68 -5.73 7.92 -3.62
C LEU A 68 -4.84 8.64 -2.60
N VAL A 69 -3.56 8.26 -2.48
CA VAL A 69 -2.65 8.88 -1.49
C VAL A 69 -2.31 10.33 -1.86
N TRP A 70 -2.22 10.63 -3.16
CA TRP A 70 -2.07 12.01 -3.64
C TRP A 70 -3.30 12.85 -3.31
N ALA A 71 -4.52 12.34 -3.54
CA ALA A 71 -5.74 13.04 -3.19
C ALA A 71 -5.85 13.30 -1.67
N ALA A 72 -5.34 12.36 -0.84
CA ALA A 72 -5.37 12.47 0.61
C ALA A 72 -4.39 13.51 1.18
N THR A 73 -3.11 13.51 0.76
CA THR A 73 -2.07 14.41 1.32
C THR A 73 -0.91 14.73 0.34
N GLY A 74 -1.15 14.66 -0.97
CA GLY A 74 -0.13 14.87 -1.99
C GLY A 74 0.24 16.33 -2.27
N LYS A 75 1.39 16.53 -2.90
CA LYS A 75 1.82 17.83 -3.44
C LYS A 75 0.97 18.28 -4.63
N ASN A 76 0.64 19.57 -4.69
CA ASN A 76 0.02 20.23 -5.84
C ASN A 76 0.74 21.55 -6.18
N ARG A 77 0.25 22.27 -7.20
CA ARG A 77 0.79 23.58 -7.63
C ARG A 77 2.32 23.54 -7.78
N ASP A 78 2.80 22.55 -8.54
CA ASP A 78 4.23 22.30 -8.79
C ASP A 78 5.08 22.19 -7.50
N GLY A 79 4.54 21.51 -6.48
CA GLY A 79 5.24 21.26 -5.21
C GLY A 79 5.09 22.39 -4.18
N LYS A 80 4.48 23.52 -4.56
CA LYS A 80 4.30 24.69 -3.68
C LYS A 80 3.09 24.57 -2.75
N GLY A 81 2.31 23.50 -2.87
CA GLY A 81 1.12 23.31 -2.06
C GLY A 81 0.75 21.86 -1.84
N TRP A 82 -0.41 21.69 -1.23
CA TRP A 82 -0.95 20.41 -0.79
C TRP A 82 -2.39 20.27 -1.29
N THR A 83 -2.81 19.04 -1.59
CA THR A 83 -4.19 18.72 -2.00
C THR A 83 -5.21 18.96 -0.88
N VAL A 84 -4.76 18.91 0.37
CA VAL A 84 -5.54 19.29 1.56
C VAL A 84 -4.95 20.53 2.22
N PRO A 85 -5.78 21.37 2.87
CA PRO A 85 -5.28 22.58 3.53
C PRO A 85 -4.53 22.23 4.83
N PHE A 86 -3.43 22.94 5.09
CA PHE A 86 -2.74 22.94 6.37
C PHE A 86 -2.66 24.37 6.91
N ALA A 87 -2.60 24.50 8.24
CA ALA A 87 -2.50 25.78 8.91
C ALA A 87 -1.33 26.59 8.34
N MET A 88 -1.60 27.84 7.94
CA MET A 88 -0.60 28.75 7.37
C MET A 88 0.11 28.23 6.11
N GLY A 89 -0.43 27.19 5.43
CA GLY A 89 0.24 26.55 4.30
C GLY A 89 1.52 25.78 4.70
N SER A 90 1.64 25.39 5.97
CA SER A 90 2.79 24.65 6.49
C SER A 90 2.93 23.26 5.85
N ASP A 91 4.03 22.59 6.18
CA ASP A 91 4.18 21.16 5.93
C ASP A 91 3.13 20.35 6.71
N PRO A 92 2.79 19.13 6.25
CA PRO A 92 1.83 18.26 6.90
C PRO A 92 2.24 17.93 8.33
N TYR A 93 1.36 18.19 9.28
CA TYR A 93 1.47 17.70 10.66
C TYR A 93 0.68 16.39 10.87
N ILE A 94 0.21 15.78 9.78
CA ILE A 94 -0.48 14.48 9.76
C ILE A 94 0.29 13.59 8.78
N SER A 95 0.66 12.38 9.23
CA SER A 95 1.30 11.38 8.40
C SER A 95 0.28 10.39 7.86
N LEU A 96 0.37 10.06 6.57
CA LEU A 96 -0.47 9.06 5.94
C LEU A 96 0.22 7.69 5.93
N TYR A 97 -0.38 6.74 6.64
CA TYR A 97 0.05 5.34 6.63
C TYR A 97 -0.87 4.52 5.74
N VAL A 98 -0.29 3.60 4.99
CA VAL A 98 -1.02 2.66 4.11
C VAL A 98 -0.70 1.25 4.57
N LEU A 99 -1.73 0.51 4.96
CA LEU A 99 -1.62 -0.90 5.29
C LEU A 99 -2.09 -1.69 4.08
N LEU A 100 -1.24 -2.58 3.58
CA LEU A 100 -1.54 -3.54 2.52
C LEU A 100 -1.28 -4.95 3.06
N LYS A 101 -1.74 -5.98 2.34
CA LYS A 101 -1.35 -7.36 2.68
C LYS A 101 0.16 -7.60 2.65
N SER A 102 0.89 -6.82 1.83
CA SER A 102 2.35 -6.90 1.71
C SER A 102 3.12 -6.22 2.84
N GLY A 103 2.48 -5.34 3.63
CA GLY A 103 3.15 -4.62 4.70
C GLY A 103 2.46 -3.33 5.12
N ALA A 104 3.09 -2.63 6.07
CA ALA A 104 2.74 -1.30 6.52
C ALA A 104 3.73 -0.28 5.95
N TYR A 105 3.20 0.80 5.39
CA TYR A 105 3.97 1.83 4.72
C TYR A 105 3.60 3.22 5.23
N ILE A 106 4.53 4.16 5.05
CA ILE A 106 4.27 5.60 5.17
C ILE A 106 4.41 6.26 3.81
N TYR A 107 3.46 7.13 3.46
CA TYR A 107 3.50 7.87 2.20
C TYR A 107 4.52 9.02 2.29
N ASP A 108 5.47 9.05 1.35
CA ASP A 108 6.39 10.16 1.13
C ASP A 108 5.89 10.97 -0.09
N PRO A 109 5.25 12.13 0.13
CA PRO A 109 4.70 12.94 -0.95
C PRO A 109 5.77 13.65 -1.79
N GLU A 110 6.98 13.86 -1.25
CA GLU A 110 8.07 14.52 -1.99
C GLU A 110 8.64 13.58 -3.06
N LYS A 111 8.73 12.29 -2.74
CA LYS A 111 9.22 11.27 -3.66
C LYS A 111 8.11 10.51 -4.38
N ASN A 112 6.85 10.76 -4.01
CA ASN A 112 5.69 10.00 -4.47
C ASN A 112 5.93 8.48 -4.34
N MET A 113 6.17 8.02 -3.11
CA MET A 113 6.39 6.60 -2.82
C MET A 113 5.72 6.16 -1.52
N LEU A 114 5.53 4.86 -1.36
CA LEU A 114 5.22 4.25 -0.07
C LEU A 114 6.51 3.65 0.50
N LYS A 115 7.03 4.26 1.56
CA LYS A 115 8.22 3.76 2.26
C LYS A 115 7.81 2.65 3.21
N LEU A 116 8.46 1.50 3.12
CA LEU A 116 8.18 0.36 3.96
C LEU A 116 8.59 0.65 5.42
N LEU A 117 7.69 0.31 6.34
CA LEU A 117 7.95 0.34 7.77
C LEU A 117 7.97 -1.07 8.38
N SER A 118 7.17 -1.98 7.83
CA SER A 118 7.07 -3.37 8.27
C SER A 118 6.53 -4.24 7.14
N ASP A 119 7.13 -5.38 6.89
CA ASP A 119 6.69 -6.39 5.91
C ASP A 119 5.49 -7.24 6.38
N LYS A 120 5.06 -7.07 7.63
CA LYS A 120 3.94 -7.82 8.21
C LYS A 120 2.58 -7.28 7.76
N ASN A 121 1.71 -8.17 7.28
CA ASN A 121 0.28 -7.88 7.14
C ASN A 121 -0.33 -7.52 8.49
N SER A 122 -0.72 -6.25 8.64
CA SER A 122 -1.25 -5.70 9.89
C SER A 122 -2.68 -5.17 9.74
N LEU A 123 -3.38 -5.50 8.65
CA LEU A 123 -4.74 -5.02 8.38
C LEU A 123 -5.72 -5.37 9.52
N SER A 124 -5.66 -6.60 10.03
CA SER A 124 -6.50 -7.04 11.16
C SER A 124 -6.21 -6.34 12.48
N ARG A 125 -5.08 -5.62 12.59
CA ARG A 125 -4.70 -4.84 13.77
C ARG A 125 -5.14 -3.38 13.67
N ALA A 126 -5.60 -2.93 12.50
CA ALA A 126 -5.97 -1.54 12.28
C ALA A 126 -7.22 -1.13 13.09
N ALA A 127 -8.14 -2.05 13.32
CA ALA A 127 -9.28 -1.86 14.23
C ALA A 127 -9.91 -3.18 14.68
N SER A 128 -10.85 -3.08 15.63
CA SER A 128 -11.48 -4.25 16.27
C SER A 128 -12.54 -4.95 15.41
N GLN A 129 -13.07 -4.29 14.37
CA GLN A 129 -14.07 -4.90 13.48
C GLN A 129 -13.43 -5.94 12.55
N LYS A 130 -13.97 -7.15 12.55
CA LYS A 130 -13.41 -8.30 11.81
C LYS A 130 -13.27 -8.07 10.30
N PHE A 131 -14.20 -7.34 9.68
CA PHE A 131 -14.20 -7.10 8.23
C PHE A 131 -13.09 -6.15 7.76
N ILE A 132 -12.38 -5.47 8.67
CA ILE A 132 -11.27 -4.58 8.28
C ILE A 132 -10.08 -5.39 7.78
N GLY A 133 -9.85 -6.57 8.33
CA GLY A 133 -8.80 -7.49 7.86
C GLY A 133 -9.05 -8.07 6.47
N THR A 134 -10.22 -7.84 5.87
CA THR A 134 -10.60 -8.35 4.54
C THR A 134 -10.66 -7.25 3.47
N ALA A 135 -10.53 -5.98 3.84
CA ALA A 135 -10.36 -4.92 2.85
C ALA A 135 -8.95 -5.01 2.25
N PRO A 136 -8.79 -4.76 0.94
CA PRO A 136 -7.48 -4.74 0.28
C PRO A 136 -6.64 -3.54 0.72
#